data_AF-A0ABD0WF44-F1
#
_entry.id   AF-A0ABD0WF44-F1
#
_cell.length_a   1.000
_cell.length_b   1.000
_cell.length_c   1.000
_cell.angle_alpha   90.00
_cell.angle_beta   90.00
_cell.angle_gamma   90.00
#
_symmetry.space_group_name_H-M   'P 1'
#
loop_
_entity.id
_entity.type
_entity.pdbx_description
1 polymer ?
#
loop_
_entity_poly.entity_id
_entity_poly.type
_entity_poly.pdbx_seq_one_letter_code
_entity_poly.pdbx_strand_id
1 'polypeptide(L)'
;MSLLNGTGDTGVKDYTLVRVCASTISFITLAFFNILINWTIVRDARLRCHARFVLVFHLLVSALVYFGFCSVFYLQIYLDAKPGASICVAMVTVLITSASNILLTITAMALDRYFAVCQAMRYDSVWHWPWLVGLLTWGIALIIPLTLFPKTDAAISPNGKCGQEQLKKGSINKILLISVCTVLILYSYVRILFEGRRLGVMNRRNSVACKTIAMHGTQLAVYIIPNFVNFVLTILEGKGLLQPGTKDLSAVVNFAFFSLAQCFAPIVYGLRKEELLEQVHRHFPCFSRHLKAVLQWTVRGRTPGLHPLPSRERTFTSQTLMSLELHRTSV
;
A
#
# COMPACT_ATOMS: atom_id res chain seq x y z
N MET A 1 -44.69 4.23 26.80
CA MET A 1 -43.51 3.34 26.84
C MET A 1 -43.37 2.73 25.44
N SER A 2 -42.13 2.59 24.92
CA SER A 2 -41.73 2.08 23.59
C SER A 2 -42.03 2.93 22.33
N LEU A 3 -41.29 4.03 22.16
CA LEU A 3 -40.95 4.62 20.86
C LEU A 3 -39.58 5.30 21.00
N LEU A 4 -38.47 4.57 20.81
CA LEU A 4 -37.11 5.16 20.63
C LEU A 4 -36.02 4.15 20.22
N ASN A 5 -36.35 2.99 19.64
CA ASN A 5 -35.34 2.01 19.21
C ASN A 5 -35.11 1.96 17.68
N GLY A 6 -35.75 2.84 16.91
CA GLY A 6 -35.69 2.83 15.44
C GLY A 6 -34.51 3.60 14.83
N THR A 7 -34.00 4.63 15.51
CA THR A 7 -32.96 5.53 14.98
C THR A 7 -31.53 4.97 15.09
N GLY A 8 -31.31 4.03 16.01
CA GLY A 8 -30.00 3.39 16.19
C GLY A 8 -29.72 2.30 15.14
N ASP A 9 -30.72 1.50 14.79
CA ASP A 9 -30.59 0.40 13.82
C ASP A 9 -30.40 0.92 12.38
N THR A 10 -31.09 2.01 12.03
CA THR A 10 -30.94 2.66 10.71
C THR A 10 -29.53 3.23 10.51
N GLY A 11 -28.98 3.94 11.50
CA GLY A 11 -27.63 4.49 11.42
C GLY A 11 -26.53 3.43 11.28
N VAL A 12 -26.64 2.31 12.02
CA VAL A 12 -25.68 1.19 11.94
C VAL A 12 -25.73 0.49 10.58
N LYS A 13 -26.92 0.32 10.01
CA LYS A 13 -27.11 -0.23 8.66
C LYS A 13 -26.53 0.67 7.58
N ASP A 14 -26.72 1.98 7.70
CA ASP A 14 -26.16 2.97 6.75
C ASP A 14 -24.62 2.93 6.75
N TYR A 15 -23.99 2.90 7.92
CA TYR A 15 -22.52 2.80 8.02
C TYR A 15 -21.99 1.49 7.44
N THR A 16 -22.70 0.38 7.65
CA THR A 16 -22.32 -0.93 7.11
C THR A 16 -22.43 -0.92 5.58
N LEU A 17 -23.50 -0.35 5.02
CA LEU A 17 -23.68 -0.20 3.58
C LEU A 17 -22.54 0.60 2.95
N VAL A 18 -22.14 1.73 3.56
CA VAL A 18 -20.99 2.52 3.07
C VAL A 18 -19.71 1.67 3.03
N ARG A 19 -19.46 0.83 4.04
CA ARG A 19 -18.29 -0.08 4.05
C ARG A 19 -18.39 -1.15 2.97
N VAL A 20 -19.57 -1.70 2.71
CA VAL A 20 -19.81 -2.64 1.59
C VAL A 20 -19.51 -1.97 0.26
N CYS A 21 -20.04 -0.78 0.01
CA CYS A 21 -19.81 -0.04 -1.23
C CYS A 21 -18.33 0.31 -1.40
N ALA A 22 -17.69 0.89 -0.38
CA ALA A 22 -16.29 1.29 -0.43
C ALA A 22 -15.36 0.09 -0.67
N SER A 23 -15.58 -1.03 0.03
CA SER A 23 -14.77 -2.24 -0.13
C SER A 23 -14.98 -2.90 -1.51
N THR A 24 -16.22 -2.96 -1.99
CA THR A 24 -16.55 -3.52 -3.31
C THR A 24 -15.96 -2.70 -4.45
N ILE A 25 -16.10 -1.36 -4.41
CA ILE A 25 -15.50 -0.46 -5.41
C ILE A 25 -13.98 -0.61 -5.43
N SER A 26 -13.37 -0.69 -4.25
CA SER A 26 -11.92 -0.88 -4.13
C SER A 26 -11.48 -2.24 -4.64
N PHE A 27 -12.23 -3.30 -4.34
CA PHE A 27 -11.98 -4.64 -4.87
C PHE A 27 -12.00 -4.66 -6.40
N ILE A 28 -13.04 -4.10 -7.04
CA ILE A 28 -13.15 -4.04 -8.51
C ILE A 28 -11.98 -3.26 -9.11
N THR A 29 -11.67 -2.10 -8.54
CA THR A 29 -10.57 -1.24 -8.99
C THR A 29 -9.22 -1.96 -8.87
N LEU A 30 -8.98 -2.60 -7.73
CA LEU A 30 -7.74 -3.34 -7.49
C LEU A 30 -7.65 -4.61 -8.33
N ALA A 31 -8.76 -5.30 -8.59
CA ALA A 31 -8.79 -6.46 -9.47
C ALA A 31 -8.34 -6.07 -10.88
N PHE A 32 -8.86 -4.94 -11.39
CA PHE A 32 -8.43 -4.38 -12.65
C PHE A 32 -6.91 -4.07 -12.67
N PHE A 33 -6.39 -3.36 -11.65
CA PHE A 33 -4.96 -3.08 -11.56
C PHE A 33 -4.10 -4.33 -11.38
N ASN A 34 -4.60 -5.34 -10.66
CA ASN A 34 -3.92 -6.61 -10.46
C ASN A 34 -3.78 -7.34 -11.80
N ILE A 35 -4.88 -7.48 -12.55
CA ILE A 35 -4.86 -8.06 -13.90
C ILE A 35 -3.87 -7.29 -14.78
N LEU A 36 -3.88 -5.96 -14.77
CA LEU A 36 -2.99 -5.17 -15.61
C LEU A 36 -1.52 -5.32 -15.23
N ILE A 37 -1.18 -4.98 -13.98
CA ILE A 37 0.20 -4.83 -13.52
C ILE A 37 0.81 -6.20 -13.22
N ASN A 38 0.12 -7.07 -12.49
CA ASN A 38 0.70 -8.34 -12.07
C ASN A 38 0.86 -9.29 -13.26
N TRP A 39 -0.07 -9.30 -14.20
CA TRP A 39 0.10 -10.07 -15.42
C TRP A 39 1.30 -9.58 -16.23
N THR A 40 1.50 -8.26 -16.37
CA THR A 40 2.67 -7.70 -17.06
C THR A 40 3.97 -8.06 -16.34
N ILE A 41 4.00 -7.96 -15.00
CA ILE A 41 5.16 -8.37 -14.19
C ILE A 41 5.46 -9.84 -14.43
N VAL A 42 4.46 -10.72 -14.38
CA VAL A 42 4.68 -12.18 -14.55
C VAL A 42 5.16 -12.53 -15.96
N ARG A 43 4.70 -11.81 -16.99
CA ARG A 43 5.07 -12.06 -18.39
C ARG A 43 6.49 -11.61 -18.73
N ASP A 44 6.98 -10.52 -18.14
CA ASP A 44 8.31 -9.97 -18.46
C ASP A 44 9.37 -10.46 -17.46
N ALA A 45 10.37 -11.21 -17.94
CA ALA A 45 11.46 -11.72 -17.10
C ALA A 45 12.29 -10.60 -16.45
N ARG A 46 12.50 -9.46 -17.13
CA ARG A 46 13.26 -8.32 -16.59
C ARG A 46 12.54 -7.74 -15.38
N LEU A 47 11.21 -7.63 -15.44
CA LEU A 47 10.42 -7.12 -14.33
C LEU A 47 10.44 -8.07 -13.13
N ARG A 48 10.35 -9.39 -13.34
CA ARG A 48 10.35 -10.39 -12.25
C ARG A 48 11.65 -10.49 -11.48
N CYS A 49 12.77 -10.09 -12.08
CA CYS A 49 14.07 -10.13 -11.41
C CYS A 49 14.29 -8.94 -10.46
N HIS A 50 13.55 -7.84 -10.62
CA HIS A 50 13.72 -6.67 -9.76
C HIS A 50 12.79 -6.71 -8.54
N ALA A 51 13.39 -6.64 -7.35
CA ALA A 51 12.67 -6.64 -6.07
C ALA A 51 11.49 -5.68 -5.99
N ARG A 52 11.67 -4.45 -6.47
CA ARG A 52 10.62 -3.43 -6.47
C ARG A 52 9.32 -3.86 -7.16
N PHE A 53 9.41 -4.59 -8.27
CA PHE A 53 8.22 -5.01 -9.03
C PHE A 53 7.57 -6.22 -8.37
N VAL A 54 8.37 -7.15 -7.86
CA VAL A 54 7.87 -8.31 -7.10
C VAL A 54 7.17 -7.86 -5.81
N LEU A 55 7.70 -6.87 -5.08
CA LEU A 55 7.03 -6.30 -3.92
C LEU A 55 5.70 -5.61 -4.30
N VAL A 56 5.65 -4.89 -5.42
CA VAL A 56 4.38 -4.34 -5.93
C VAL A 56 3.39 -5.46 -6.26
N PHE A 57 3.86 -6.56 -6.84
CA PHE A 57 3.03 -7.73 -7.11
C PHE A 57 2.38 -8.27 -5.81
N HIS A 58 3.19 -8.54 -4.78
CA HIS A 58 2.67 -9.03 -3.50
C HIS A 58 1.76 -8.01 -2.81
N LEU A 59 2.04 -6.72 -2.91
CA LEU A 59 1.17 -5.66 -2.38
C LEU A 59 -0.21 -5.70 -3.04
N LEU A 60 -0.27 -5.77 -4.37
CA LEU A 60 -1.53 -5.80 -5.12
C LEU A 60 -2.33 -7.08 -4.87
N VAL A 61 -1.66 -8.24 -4.76
CA VAL A 61 -2.33 -9.49 -4.39
C VAL A 61 -2.91 -9.38 -2.99
N SER A 62 -2.16 -8.83 -2.04
CA SER A 62 -2.62 -8.69 -0.65
C SER A 62 -3.79 -7.73 -0.52
N ALA A 63 -3.74 -6.59 -1.22
CA ALA A 63 -4.84 -5.64 -1.25
C ALA A 63 -6.09 -6.24 -1.90
N LEU A 64 -5.94 -6.97 -3.01
CA LEU A 64 -7.05 -7.66 -3.68
C LEU A 64 -7.74 -8.66 -2.73
N VAL A 65 -6.95 -9.51 -2.06
CA VAL A 65 -7.46 -10.48 -1.07
C VAL A 65 -8.14 -9.74 0.08
N TYR A 66 -7.51 -8.72 0.65
CA TYR A 66 -8.09 -7.96 1.76
C TYR A 66 -9.45 -7.35 1.40
N PHE A 67 -9.56 -6.59 0.30
CA PHE A 67 -10.81 -5.93 -0.06
C PHE A 67 -11.89 -6.91 -0.54
N GLY A 68 -11.50 -8.01 -1.19
CA GLY A 68 -12.44 -9.07 -1.55
C GLY A 68 -13.09 -9.70 -0.32
N PHE A 69 -12.27 -10.11 0.66
CA PHE A 69 -12.77 -10.68 1.91
C PHE A 69 -13.49 -9.63 2.79
N CYS A 70 -13.06 -8.35 2.77
CA CYS A 70 -13.78 -7.27 3.46
C CYS A 70 -15.18 -7.06 2.89
N SER A 71 -15.33 -7.06 1.56
CA SER A 71 -16.62 -6.90 0.90
C SER A 71 -17.57 -8.03 1.32
N VAL A 72 -17.11 -9.28 1.27
CA VAL A 72 -17.91 -10.43 1.70
C VAL A 72 -18.26 -10.34 3.19
N PHE A 73 -17.29 -9.98 4.04
CA PHE A 73 -17.50 -9.85 5.48
C PHE A 73 -18.54 -8.78 5.84
N TYR A 74 -18.46 -7.59 5.24
CA TYR A 74 -19.43 -6.53 5.48
C TYR A 74 -20.79 -6.82 4.84
N LEU A 75 -20.83 -7.51 3.70
CA LEU A 75 -22.08 -7.93 3.08
C LEU A 75 -22.82 -8.94 3.97
N GLN A 76 -22.11 -9.89 4.59
CA GLN A 76 -22.69 -10.81 5.56
C GLN A 76 -23.29 -10.07 6.75
N ILE A 77 -22.59 -9.06 7.29
CA ILE A 77 -23.10 -8.23 8.38
C ILE A 77 -24.35 -7.46 7.94
N TYR A 78 -24.33 -6.88 6.73
CA TYR A 78 -25.47 -6.12 6.19
C TYR A 78 -26.71 -6.99 5.98
N LEU A 79 -26.53 -8.25 5.56
CA LEU A 79 -27.61 -9.22 5.34
C LEU A 79 -28.02 -9.99 6.61
N ASP A 80 -27.44 -9.66 7.77
CA ASP A 80 -27.61 -10.42 9.03
C ASP A 80 -27.34 -11.94 8.88
N ALA A 81 -26.42 -12.29 7.98
CA ALA A 81 -26.06 -13.67 7.70
C ALA A 81 -25.32 -14.32 8.90
N LYS A 82 -25.59 -15.60 9.13
CA LYS A 82 -24.97 -16.39 10.20
C LYS A 82 -24.03 -17.45 9.60
N PRO A 83 -22.78 -17.08 9.24
CA PRO A 83 -21.82 -18.05 8.73
C PRO A 83 -21.45 -19.05 9.83
N GLY A 84 -21.08 -20.27 9.42
CA GLY A 84 -20.52 -21.26 10.36
C GLY A 84 -19.27 -20.73 11.06
N ALA A 85 -19.02 -21.18 12.29
CA ALA A 85 -17.91 -20.70 13.12
C ALA A 85 -16.54 -20.88 12.43
N SER A 86 -16.32 -22.00 11.76
CA SER A 86 -15.10 -22.28 10.99
C SER A 86 -14.89 -21.28 9.84
N ILE A 87 -15.98 -20.94 9.12
CA ILE A 87 -15.96 -19.98 8.02
C ILE A 87 -15.64 -18.58 8.55
N CYS A 88 -16.24 -18.18 9.67
CA CYS A 88 -15.94 -16.91 10.32
C CYS A 88 -14.46 -16.80 10.72
N VAL A 89 -13.92 -17.81 11.40
CA VAL A 89 -12.51 -17.84 11.82
C VAL A 89 -11.57 -17.81 10.61
N ALA A 90 -11.87 -18.57 9.56
CA ALA A 90 -11.10 -18.55 8.33
C ALA A 90 -11.12 -17.16 7.67
N MET A 91 -12.30 -16.54 7.54
CA MET A 91 -12.43 -15.19 6.97
C MET A 91 -11.66 -14.15 7.78
N VAL A 92 -11.78 -14.15 9.10
CA VAL A 92 -11.06 -13.23 9.98
C VAL A 92 -9.54 -13.47 9.89
N THR A 93 -9.11 -14.73 9.80
CA THR A 93 -7.70 -15.09 9.61
C THR A 93 -7.14 -14.52 8.31
N VAL A 94 -7.87 -14.67 7.20
CA VAL A 94 -7.46 -14.13 5.90
C VAL A 94 -7.43 -12.60 5.93
N LEU A 95 -8.42 -11.96 6.55
CA LEU A 95 -8.45 -10.50 6.71
C LEU A 95 -7.25 -9.97 7.50
N ILE A 96 -6.94 -10.59 8.64
CA ILE A 96 -5.79 -10.18 9.46
C ILE A 96 -4.48 -10.43 8.70
N THR A 97 -4.33 -11.62 8.10
CA THR A 97 -3.12 -11.98 7.34
C THR A 97 -2.89 -11.01 6.18
N SER A 98 -3.90 -10.75 5.36
CA SER A 98 -3.78 -9.85 4.20
C SER A 98 -3.50 -8.41 4.63
N ALA A 99 -4.16 -7.89 5.67
CA ALA A 99 -3.88 -6.57 6.21
C ALA A 99 -2.44 -6.43 6.74
N SER A 100 -1.98 -7.41 7.51
CA SER A 100 -0.61 -7.47 8.03
C SER A 100 0.42 -7.60 6.90
N ASN A 101 0.11 -8.38 5.86
CA ASN A 101 1.01 -8.52 4.72
C ASN A 101 1.13 -7.23 3.91
N ILE A 102 0.05 -6.44 3.76
CA ILE A 102 0.13 -5.10 3.14
C ILE A 102 1.15 -4.23 3.89
N LEU A 103 1.08 -4.19 5.23
CA LEU A 103 2.03 -3.43 6.05
C LEU A 103 3.47 -3.93 5.90
N LEU A 104 3.68 -5.24 6.02
CA LEU A 104 5.00 -5.85 5.88
C LEU A 104 5.59 -5.62 4.48
N THR A 105 4.76 -5.70 3.44
CA THR A 105 5.20 -5.45 2.06
C THR A 105 5.58 -3.98 1.86
N ILE A 106 4.81 -3.02 2.40
CA ILE A 106 5.18 -1.58 2.37
C ILE A 106 6.48 -1.34 3.14
N THR A 107 6.66 -2.02 4.28
CA THR A 107 7.91 -1.96 5.06
C THR A 107 9.09 -2.48 4.24
N ALA A 108 8.92 -3.63 3.59
CA ALA A 108 9.92 -4.19 2.68
C ALA A 108 10.23 -3.24 1.53
N MET A 109 9.23 -2.57 0.93
CA MET A 109 9.47 -1.54 -0.10
C MET A 109 10.28 -0.35 0.42
N ALA A 110 10.03 0.10 1.65
CA ALA A 110 10.81 1.18 2.26
C ALA A 110 12.27 0.74 2.49
N LEU A 111 12.48 -0.49 2.94
CA LEU A 111 13.80 -1.08 3.12
C LEU A 111 14.53 -1.27 1.78
N ASP A 112 13.85 -1.72 0.72
CA ASP A 112 14.40 -1.83 -0.65
C ASP A 112 14.99 -0.48 -1.09
N ARG A 113 14.21 0.60 -0.92
CA ARG A 113 14.68 1.96 -1.24
C ARG A 113 15.85 2.39 -0.35
N TYR A 114 15.81 2.06 0.93
CA TYR A 114 16.89 2.38 1.87
C TYR A 114 18.20 1.69 1.49
N PHE A 115 18.19 0.38 1.25
CA PHE A 115 19.39 -0.35 0.86
C PHE A 115 19.92 0.13 -0.49
N ALA A 116 19.04 0.41 -1.46
CA ALA A 116 19.46 0.91 -2.77
C ALA A 116 20.15 2.28 -2.71
N VAL A 117 19.78 3.15 -1.76
CA VAL A 117 20.34 4.51 -1.64
C VAL A 117 21.50 4.57 -0.64
N CYS A 118 21.28 4.07 0.58
CA CYS A 118 22.20 4.25 1.70
C CYS A 118 23.24 3.14 1.80
N GLN A 119 22.99 1.95 1.24
CA GLN A 119 23.86 0.78 1.38
C GLN A 119 23.94 -0.05 0.09
N ALA A 120 24.27 0.60 -1.03
CA ALA A 120 24.31 -0.04 -2.34
C ALA A 120 25.16 -1.34 -2.36
N MET A 121 26.29 -1.39 -1.64
CA MET A 121 27.15 -2.58 -1.57
C MET A 121 26.51 -3.81 -0.91
N ARG A 122 25.45 -3.64 -0.10
CA ARG A 122 24.71 -4.75 0.53
C ARG A 122 23.37 -5.04 -0.14
N TYR A 123 23.00 -4.25 -1.16
CA TYR A 123 21.72 -4.38 -1.83
C TYR A 123 21.57 -5.76 -2.50
N ASP A 124 22.62 -6.22 -3.18
CA ASP A 124 22.59 -7.45 -3.97
C ASP A 124 22.46 -8.73 -3.13
N SER A 125 22.85 -8.71 -1.84
CA SER A 125 22.73 -9.90 -0.99
C SER A 125 21.33 -10.10 -0.41
N VAL A 126 20.67 -9.01 0.00
CA VAL A 126 19.34 -9.06 0.64
C VAL A 126 18.23 -9.22 -0.40
N TRP A 127 18.39 -8.59 -1.57
CA TRP A 127 17.34 -8.49 -2.58
C TRP A 127 17.54 -9.46 -3.76
N HIS A 128 18.45 -10.44 -3.61
CA HIS A 128 18.74 -11.45 -4.63
C HIS A 128 17.54 -12.36 -4.95
N TRP A 129 16.72 -12.67 -3.94
CA TRP A 129 15.56 -13.56 -4.04
C TRP A 129 14.26 -12.83 -3.72
N PRO A 130 13.81 -11.91 -4.57
CA PRO A 130 12.70 -11.01 -4.24
C PRO A 130 11.37 -11.74 -4.03
N TRP A 131 11.17 -12.87 -4.72
CA TRP A 131 9.99 -13.73 -4.53
C TRP A 131 9.99 -14.43 -3.17
N LEU A 132 11.16 -14.84 -2.69
CA LEU A 132 11.29 -15.43 -1.36
C LEU A 132 11.01 -14.37 -0.28
N VAL A 133 11.49 -13.14 -0.46
CA VAL A 133 11.17 -12.02 0.44
C VAL A 133 9.66 -11.79 0.49
N GLY A 134 8.99 -11.77 -0.67
CA GLY A 134 7.54 -11.65 -0.73
C GLY A 134 6.81 -12.82 -0.06
N LEU A 135 7.26 -14.05 -0.26
CA LEU A 135 6.68 -15.21 0.44
C LEU A 135 6.90 -15.17 1.95
N LEU A 136 8.06 -14.67 2.38
CA LEU A 136 8.39 -14.51 3.80
C LEU A 136 7.47 -13.47 4.46
N THR A 137 7.11 -12.38 3.79
CA THR A 137 6.14 -11.43 4.36
C THR A 137 4.78 -12.08 4.57
N TRP A 138 4.33 -12.93 3.65
CA TRP A 138 3.09 -13.72 3.81
C TRP A 138 3.18 -14.69 5.00
N GLY A 139 4.30 -15.39 5.13
CA GLY A 139 4.56 -16.29 6.26
C GLY A 139 4.52 -15.56 7.60
N ILE A 140 5.25 -14.44 7.73
CA ILE A 140 5.25 -13.61 8.94
C ILE A 140 3.84 -13.07 9.23
N ALA A 141 3.12 -12.63 8.19
CA ALA A 141 1.76 -12.14 8.34
C ALA A 141 0.80 -13.22 8.88
N LEU A 142 0.98 -14.48 8.48
CA LEU A 142 0.14 -15.61 8.87
C LEU A 142 0.40 -16.06 10.32
N ILE A 143 1.62 -15.89 10.84
CA ILE A 143 1.96 -16.20 12.25
C ILE A 143 1.08 -15.40 13.22
N ILE A 144 0.68 -14.18 12.85
CA ILE A 144 -0.11 -13.30 13.71
C ILE A 144 -1.47 -13.93 14.05
N PRO A 145 -2.39 -14.21 13.10
CA PRO A 145 -3.63 -14.87 13.43
C PRO A 145 -3.42 -16.30 13.95
N LEU A 146 -2.41 -17.04 13.46
CA LEU A 146 -2.12 -18.39 13.96
C LEU A 146 -1.63 -18.41 15.42
N THR A 147 -1.12 -17.33 15.99
CA THR A 147 -0.81 -17.27 17.44
C THR A 147 -2.01 -16.82 18.27
N LEU A 148 -3.02 -16.24 17.62
CA LEU A 148 -4.23 -15.73 18.27
C LEU A 148 -5.34 -16.79 18.37
N PHE A 149 -5.52 -17.62 17.34
CA PHE A 149 -6.64 -18.56 17.26
C PHE A 149 -6.48 -19.89 18.01
N PRO A 150 -5.29 -20.52 18.13
CA PRO A 150 -5.13 -21.79 18.87
C PRO A 150 -5.43 -21.66 20.37
N LYS A 151 -5.36 -20.46 20.92
CA LYS A 151 -5.73 -20.19 22.33
C LYS A 151 -7.24 -20.14 22.55
N THR A 152 -8.05 -20.31 21.51
CA THR A 152 -9.48 -20.05 21.58
C THR A 152 -10.35 -21.19 21.04
N ASP A 153 -10.30 -22.34 21.72
CA ASP A 153 -11.45 -23.27 21.78
C ASP A 153 -12.70 -22.61 22.43
N ALA A 154 -12.56 -21.38 22.94
CA ALA A 154 -13.62 -20.56 23.54
C ALA A 154 -14.05 -19.34 22.68
N ALA A 155 -13.84 -19.35 21.35
CA ALA A 155 -14.13 -18.19 20.48
C ALA A 155 -15.56 -18.14 19.93
N ILE A 156 -16.45 -19.02 20.41
CA ILE A 156 -17.86 -18.95 20.09
C ILE A 156 -18.43 -17.80 20.92
N SER A 157 -18.73 -16.67 20.28
CA SER A 157 -19.66 -15.72 20.88
C SER A 157 -20.94 -16.51 21.17
N PRO A 158 -21.52 -16.46 22.38
CA PRO A 158 -22.65 -17.32 22.77
C PRO A 158 -23.86 -17.20 21.84
N ASN A 159 -23.91 -16.14 21.02
CA ASN A 159 -24.96 -15.89 20.02
C ASN A 159 -24.64 -16.39 18.59
N GLY A 160 -23.51 -17.07 18.36
CA GLY A 160 -23.14 -17.62 17.05
C GLY A 160 -22.88 -16.57 15.95
N LYS A 161 -22.78 -15.28 16.29
CA LYS A 161 -22.57 -14.19 15.33
C LYS A 161 -21.08 -13.94 15.07
N CYS A 162 -20.69 -13.97 13.80
CA CYS A 162 -19.41 -13.47 13.32
C CYS A 162 -19.45 -11.94 13.28
N GLY A 163 -18.67 -11.27 14.14
CA GLY A 163 -18.77 -9.82 14.31
C GLY A 163 -17.42 -9.13 14.48
N GLN A 164 -17.45 -7.80 14.48
CA GLN A 164 -16.25 -6.95 14.59
C GLN A 164 -15.41 -7.22 15.85
N GLU A 165 -16.01 -7.80 16.89
CA GLU A 165 -15.33 -8.18 18.14
C GLU A 165 -14.21 -9.22 17.91
N GLN A 166 -14.36 -10.12 16.93
CA GLN A 166 -13.30 -11.10 16.61
C GLN A 166 -12.11 -10.42 15.91
N LEU A 167 -12.33 -9.31 15.19
CA LEU A 167 -11.26 -8.50 14.59
C LEU A 167 -10.49 -7.69 15.65
N LYS A 168 -11.10 -7.43 16.82
CA LYS A 168 -10.46 -6.71 17.93
C LYS A 168 -9.57 -7.61 18.80
N LYS A 169 -9.82 -8.92 18.84
CA LYS A 169 -8.98 -9.88 19.58
C LYS A 169 -7.53 -9.85 19.08
N GLY A 170 -6.59 -9.99 20.02
CA GLY A 170 -5.15 -9.97 19.71
C GLY A 170 -4.55 -8.58 19.49
N SER A 171 -5.13 -7.55 20.12
CA SER A 171 -4.73 -6.16 19.89
C SER A 171 -3.24 -5.92 20.13
N ILE A 172 -2.62 -6.59 21.12
CA ILE A 172 -1.20 -6.39 21.47
C ILE A 172 -0.28 -6.78 20.31
N ASN A 173 -0.40 -7.99 19.75
CA ASN A 173 0.44 -8.44 18.63
C ASN A 173 0.27 -7.53 17.40
N LYS A 174 -0.95 -7.07 17.14
CA LYS A 174 -1.29 -6.16 16.04
C LYS A 174 -0.64 -4.79 16.25
N ILE A 175 -0.74 -4.23 17.46
CA ILE A 175 -0.13 -2.94 17.83
C ILE A 175 1.39 -3.02 17.74
N LEU A 176 1.99 -4.10 18.26
CA LEU A 176 3.44 -4.32 18.20
C LEU A 176 3.94 -4.37 16.75
N LEU A 177 3.27 -5.14 15.88
CA LEU A 177 3.62 -5.18 14.46
C LEU A 177 3.52 -3.79 13.81
N ILE A 178 2.40 -3.10 14.02
CA ILE A 178 2.18 -1.76 13.47
C ILE A 178 3.27 -0.80 13.94
N SER A 179 3.61 -0.85 15.23
CA SER A 179 4.65 -0.02 15.84
C SER A 179 6.03 -0.30 15.22
N VAL A 180 6.46 -1.57 15.19
CA VAL A 180 7.76 -1.97 14.64
C VAL A 180 7.88 -1.59 13.17
N CYS A 181 6.88 -1.91 12.35
CA CYS A 181 6.88 -1.54 10.94
C CYS A 181 6.91 -0.01 10.76
N THR A 182 6.13 0.73 11.54
CA THR A 182 6.14 2.20 11.51
C THR A 182 7.52 2.78 11.80
N VAL A 183 8.18 2.30 12.86
CA VAL A 183 9.54 2.74 13.23
C VAL A 183 10.53 2.41 12.12
N LEU A 184 10.52 1.20 11.58
CA LEU A 184 11.41 0.79 10.49
C LEU A 184 11.24 1.66 9.25
N ILE A 185 10.00 1.97 8.90
CA ILE A 185 9.71 2.80 7.74
C ILE A 185 10.20 4.23 7.98
N LEU A 186 9.87 4.85 9.12
CA LEU A 186 10.31 6.21 9.45
C LEU A 186 11.84 6.30 9.45
N TYR A 187 12.51 5.35 10.10
CA TYR A 187 13.96 5.25 10.10
C TYR A 187 14.54 5.19 8.67
N SER A 188 13.97 4.32 7.82
CA SER A 188 14.40 4.17 6.43
C SER A 188 14.32 5.50 5.67
N TYR A 189 13.20 6.22 5.76
CA TYR A 189 13.02 7.49 5.07
C TYR A 189 13.91 8.61 5.62
N VAL A 190 14.07 8.72 6.94
CA VAL A 190 14.97 9.71 7.54
C VAL A 190 16.39 9.52 7.03
N ARG A 191 16.87 8.26 6.98
CA ARG A 191 18.20 7.95 6.45
C ARG A 191 18.32 8.24 4.96
N ILE A 192 17.32 7.91 4.15
CA ILE A 192 17.28 8.25 2.73
C ILE A 192 17.38 9.76 2.52
N LEU A 193 16.64 10.56 3.31
CA LEU A 193 16.68 12.01 3.22
C LEU A 193 18.04 12.58 3.66
N PHE A 194 18.63 12.02 4.71
CA PHE A 194 19.96 12.45 5.17
C PHE A 194 21.03 12.19 4.11
N GLU A 195 21.06 10.98 3.54
CA GLU A 195 22.02 10.62 2.49
C GLU A 195 21.75 11.43 1.20
N GLY A 196 20.48 11.65 0.86
CA GLY A 196 20.09 12.49 -0.27
C GLY A 196 20.51 13.96 -0.12
N ARG A 197 20.53 14.50 1.11
CA ARG A 197 21.11 15.82 1.41
C ARG A 197 22.63 15.81 1.34
N ARG A 198 23.28 14.80 1.91
CA ARG A 198 24.74 14.64 1.89
C ARG A 198 25.30 14.61 0.46
N LEU A 199 24.61 13.92 -0.45
CA LEU A 199 24.98 13.84 -1.86
C LEU A 199 24.59 15.08 -2.69
N GLY A 200 24.01 16.12 -2.07
CA GLY A 200 23.58 17.35 -2.77
C GLY A 200 22.37 17.15 -3.71
N VAL A 201 21.81 15.94 -3.77
CA VAL A 201 20.70 15.56 -4.66
C VAL A 201 19.39 16.22 -4.23
N MET A 202 19.25 16.59 -2.94
CA MET A 202 18.08 17.26 -2.37
C MET A 202 18.13 18.80 -2.45
N ASN A 203 18.64 19.37 -3.55
CA ASN A 203 18.58 20.82 -3.77
C ASN A 203 17.26 21.25 -4.45
N ARG A 204 16.84 22.52 -4.30
CA ARG A 204 15.60 23.08 -4.90
C ARG A 204 15.54 22.89 -6.42
N ARG A 205 16.72 22.78 -7.06
CA ARG A 205 16.91 22.51 -8.50
C ARG A 205 16.57 21.07 -8.91
N ASN A 206 16.56 20.11 -7.98
CA ASN A 206 16.25 18.70 -8.23
C ASN A 206 14.96 18.25 -7.51
N SER A 207 13.90 19.05 -7.66
CA SER A 207 12.62 18.86 -6.97
C SER A 207 11.92 17.53 -7.30
N VAL A 208 12.32 16.85 -8.37
CA VAL A 208 11.72 15.59 -8.84
C VAL A 208 12.01 14.42 -7.89
N ALA A 209 13.25 14.32 -7.39
CA ALA A 209 13.64 13.30 -6.43
C ALA A 209 12.93 13.50 -5.08
N CYS A 210 12.91 14.74 -4.59
CA CYS A 210 12.25 15.11 -3.34
C CYS A 210 10.72 14.92 -3.41
N LYS A 211 10.08 15.28 -4.54
CA LYS A 211 8.64 15.06 -4.76
C LYS A 211 8.26 13.58 -4.82
N THR A 212 9.15 12.72 -5.32
CA THR A 212 8.91 11.27 -5.37
C THR A 212 8.99 10.65 -3.98
N ILE A 213 10.02 11.00 -3.20
CA ILE A 213 10.14 10.59 -1.80
C ILE A 213 8.96 11.12 -0.98
N ALA A 214 8.56 12.37 -1.18
CA ALA A 214 7.42 12.98 -0.50
C ALA A 214 6.11 12.24 -0.80
N MET A 215 5.85 11.79 -2.04
CA MET A 215 4.64 11.02 -2.34
C MET A 215 4.64 9.62 -1.73
N HIS A 216 5.78 8.93 -1.72
CA HIS A 216 5.89 7.68 -0.99
C HIS A 216 5.68 7.89 0.52
N GLY A 217 6.16 9.00 1.06
CA GLY A 217 5.89 9.45 2.43
C GLY A 217 4.42 9.80 2.68
N THR A 218 3.74 10.49 1.76
CA THR A 218 2.31 10.80 1.86
C THR A 218 1.49 9.51 1.85
N GLN A 219 1.80 8.58 0.94
CA GLN A 219 1.09 7.31 0.87
C GLN A 219 1.32 6.44 2.12
N LEU A 220 2.51 6.49 2.67
CA LEU A 220 2.81 5.87 3.95
C LEU A 220 2.00 6.52 5.10
N ALA A 221 1.96 7.85 5.15
CA ALA A 221 1.20 8.58 6.17
C ALA A 221 -0.28 8.20 6.10
N VAL A 222 -0.81 8.09 4.89
CA VAL A 222 -2.18 7.64 4.62
C VAL A 222 -2.45 6.22 5.13
N TYR A 223 -1.43 5.35 5.23
CA TYR A 223 -1.55 4.01 5.82
C TYR A 223 -1.48 4.03 7.35
N ILE A 224 -0.59 4.84 7.92
CA ILE A 224 -0.31 4.86 9.37
C ILE A 224 -1.36 5.68 10.13
N ILE A 225 -1.79 6.82 9.57
CA ILE A 225 -2.71 7.76 10.23
C ILE A 225 -4.04 7.07 10.61
N PRO A 226 -4.72 6.30 9.74
CA PRO A 226 -5.97 5.64 10.13
C PRO A 226 -5.80 4.66 11.30
N ASN A 227 -4.69 3.92 11.33
CA ASN A 227 -4.39 2.99 12.42
C ASN A 227 -4.14 3.74 13.74
N PHE A 228 -3.37 4.83 13.67
CA PHE A 228 -3.09 5.68 14.83
C PHE A 228 -4.36 6.37 15.34
N VAL A 229 -5.20 6.89 14.45
CA VAL A 229 -6.49 7.50 14.80
C VAL A 229 -7.42 6.49 15.46
N ASN A 230 -7.54 5.27 14.93
CA ASN A 230 -8.34 4.21 15.56
C ASN A 230 -7.82 3.82 16.95
N PHE A 231 -6.49 3.76 17.12
CA PHE A 231 -5.87 3.48 18.40
C PHE A 231 -6.17 4.58 19.44
N VAL A 232 -5.99 5.85 19.07
CA VAL A 232 -6.29 7.00 19.94
C VAL A 232 -7.77 7.04 20.29
N LEU A 233 -8.68 6.80 19.33
CA LEU A 233 -10.12 6.73 19.58
C LEU A 233 -10.47 5.64 20.59
N THR A 234 -9.85 4.47 20.50
CA THR A 234 -10.08 3.35 21.43
C THR A 234 -9.67 3.72 22.86
N ILE A 235 -8.55 4.43 23.03
CA ILE A 235 -8.11 4.92 24.35
C ILE A 235 -9.09 5.97 24.90
N LEU A 236 -9.55 6.88 24.04
CA LEU A 236 -10.40 8.00 24.46
C LEU A 236 -11.82 7.54 24.84
N GLU A 237 -12.31 6.49 24.19
CA GLU A 237 -13.56 5.80 24.53
C GLU A 237 -13.42 5.06 25.86
N GLY A 238 -12.30 4.38 26.11
CA GLY A 238 -12.00 3.77 27.40
C GLY A 238 -11.94 4.78 28.56
N LYS A 239 -11.77 6.07 28.27
CA LYS A 239 -11.82 7.17 29.23
C LYS A 239 -13.20 7.84 29.35
N GLY A 240 -14.21 7.37 28.62
CA GLY A 240 -15.58 7.90 28.67
C GLY A 240 -15.75 9.28 28.03
N LEU A 241 -14.78 9.76 27.24
CA LEU A 241 -14.76 11.12 26.68
C LEU A 241 -15.37 11.22 25.27
N LEU A 242 -15.93 10.12 24.73
CA LEU A 242 -16.44 10.05 23.36
C LEU A 242 -17.94 9.77 23.30
N GLN A 243 -18.63 10.49 22.41
CA GLN A 243 -20.03 10.23 22.09
C GLN A 243 -20.14 8.92 21.28
N PRO A 244 -21.12 8.04 21.58
CA PRO A 244 -21.18 6.69 21.01
C PRO A 244 -21.26 6.61 19.47
N GLY A 245 -21.67 7.67 18.77
CA GLY A 245 -21.72 7.71 17.29
C GLY A 245 -20.44 8.16 16.59
N THR A 246 -19.52 8.85 17.27
CA THR A 246 -18.32 9.45 16.65
C THR A 246 -17.30 8.39 16.21
N LYS A 247 -17.24 7.27 16.94
CA LYS A 247 -16.31 6.18 16.66
C LYS A 247 -16.64 5.45 15.36
N ASP A 248 -17.92 5.15 15.12
CA ASP A 248 -18.34 4.44 13.92
C ASP A 248 -18.16 5.30 12.67
N LEU A 249 -18.49 6.59 12.75
CA LEU A 249 -18.24 7.55 11.68
C LEU A 249 -16.73 7.66 11.38
N SER A 250 -15.89 7.81 12.42
CA SER A 250 -14.44 7.86 12.24
C SER A 250 -13.89 6.57 11.63
N ALA A 251 -14.39 5.41 12.04
CA ALA A 251 -13.97 4.13 11.48
C ALA A 251 -14.37 3.99 10.00
N VAL A 252 -15.56 4.45 9.60
CA VAL A 252 -16.00 4.48 8.20
C VAL A 252 -15.12 5.42 7.36
N VAL A 253 -14.85 6.64 7.85
CA VAL A 253 -14.00 7.61 7.15
C VAL A 253 -12.57 7.09 7.00
N ASN A 254 -12.01 6.53 8.06
CA ASN A 254 -10.69 5.89 8.05
C ASN A 254 -10.63 4.73 7.05
N PHE A 255 -11.67 3.89 7.02
CA PHE A 255 -11.77 2.78 6.07
C PHE A 255 -11.86 3.27 4.63
N ALA A 256 -12.66 4.31 4.35
CA ALA A 256 -12.78 4.90 3.03
C ALA A 256 -11.46 5.52 2.57
N PHE A 257 -10.75 6.24 3.44
CA PHE A 257 -9.46 6.83 3.14
C PHE A 257 -8.40 5.77 2.84
N PHE A 258 -8.35 4.72 3.67
CA PHE A 258 -7.49 3.55 3.44
C PHE A 258 -7.79 2.88 2.10
N SER A 259 -9.09 2.68 1.80
CA SER A 259 -9.57 2.11 0.54
C SER A 259 -9.08 2.89 -0.67
N LEU A 260 -9.24 4.22 -0.65
CA LEU A 260 -8.73 5.10 -1.69
C LEU A 260 -7.21 4.99 -1.84
N ALA A 261 -6.48 5.01 -0.72
CA ALA A 261 -5.03 4.91 -0.72
C ALA A 261 -4.51 3.65 -1.43
N GLN A 262 -5.18 2.52 -1.19
CA GLN A 262 -4.80 1.25 -1.79
C GLN A 262 -5.10 1.25 -3.28
N CYS A 263 -6.19 1.86 -3.73
CA CYS A 263 -6.47 2.04 -5.16
C CYS A 263 -5.40 2.90 -5.88
N PHE A 264 -4.80 3.87 -5.20
CA PHE A 264 -3.70 4.69 -5.76
C PHE A 264 -2.32 4.03 -5.69
N ALA A 265 -2.11 3.04 -4.80
CA ALA A 265 -0.84 2.32 -4.67
C ALA A 265 -0.27 1.76 -5.97
N PRO A 266 -1.04 1.06 -6.83
CA PRO A 266 -0.53 0.58 -8.12
C PRO A 266 -0.01 1.70 -9.02
N ILE A 267 -0.61 2.90 -8.97
CA ILE A 267 -0.21 4.05 -9.79
C ILE A 267 1.11 4.62 -9.28
N VAL A 268 1.22 4.83 -7.97
CA VAL A 268 2.39 5.45 -7.34
C VAL A 268 3.62 4.53 -7.35
N TYR A 269 3.44 3.25 -7.02
CA TYR A 269 4.55 2.29 -6.89
C TYR A 269 4.83 1.51 -8.18
N GLY A 270 3.81 1.19 -8.97
CA GLY A 270 3.94 0.45 -10.22
C GLY A 270 4.10 1.37 -11.42
N LEU A 271 2.98 1.93 -11.89
CA LEU A 271 2.84 2.55 -13.22
C LEU A 271 3.67 3.83 -13.43
N ARG A 272 4.20 4.41 -12.35
CA ARG A 272 5.13 5.53 -12.42
C ARG A 272 6.51 5.14 -12.95
N LYS A 273 6.86 3.85 -12.93
CA LYS A 273 8.14 3.37 -13.47
C LYS A 273 8.02 3.24 -14.98
N GLU A 274 8.90 3.93 -15.70
CA GLU A 274 8.92 3.95 -17.16
C GLU A 274 9.01 2.54 -17.75
N GLU A 275 9.84 1.68 -17.17
CA GLU A 275 9.98 0.27 -17.58
C GLU A 275 8.65 -0.51 -17.50
N LEU A 276 7.89 -0.35 -16.42
CA LEU A 276 6.61 -1.03 -16.27
C LEU A 276 5.56 -0.41 -17.20
N LEU A 277 5.54 0.92 -17.31
CA LEU A 277 4.60 1.63 -18.17
C LEU A 277 4.79 1.27 -19.65
N GLU A 278 6.04 1.10 -20.07
CA GLU A 278 6.37 0.67 -21.43
C GLU A 278 5.86 -0.74 -21.71
N GLN A 279 6.08 -1.68 -20.79
CA GLN A 279 5.56 -3.04 -20.95
C GLN A 279 4.02 -3.08 -20.91
N VAL A 280 3.39 -2.31 -20.03
CA VAL A 280 1.93 -2.16 -20.02
C VAL A 280 1.43 -1.56 -21.33
N HIS A 281 2.14 -0.58 -21.92
CA HIS A 281 1.79 -0.01 -23.22
C HIS A 281 1.81 -1.04 -24.34
N ARG A 282 2.86 -1.88 -24.38
CA ARG A 282 3.02 -2.92 -25.40
C ARG A 282 1.89 -3.94 -25.35
N HIS A 283 1.43 -4.33 -24.16
CA HIS A 283 0.40 -5.34 -24.02
C HIS A 283 -1.04 -4.79 -23.98
N PHE A 284 -1.23 -3.54 -23.51
CA PHE A 284 -2.54 -2.89 -23.36
C PHE A 284 -2.53 -1.46 -23.93
N PRO A 285 -2.45 -1.30 -25.27
CA PRO A 285 -2.22 0.00 -25.92
C PRO A 285 -3.37 1.00 -25.72
N CYS A 286 -4.63 0.54 -25.77
CA CYS A 286 -5.81 1.41 -25.60
C CYS A 286 -5.90 1.99 -24.17
N PHE A 287 -5.61 1.18 -23.16
CA PHE A 287 -5.64 1.61 -21.76
C PHE A 287 -4.44 2.51 -21.42
N SER A 288 -3.25 2.17 -21.92
CA SER A 288 -2.04 2.95 -21.67
C SER A 288 -2.14 4.39 -22.18
N ARG A 289 -2.86 4.65 -23.28
CA ARG A 289 -3.11 6.02 -23.77
C ARG A 289 -3.88 6.87 -22.75
N HIS A 290 -4.95 6.32 -22.17
CA HIS A 290 -5.75 7.00 -21.13
C HIS A 290 -4.93 7.19 -19.86
N LEU A 291 -4.19 6.16 -19.45
CA LEU A 291 -3.34 6.22 -18.27
C LEU A 291 -2.23 7.26 -18.41
N LYS A 292 -1.60 7.35 -19.59
CA LYS A 292 -0.57 8.37 -19.87
C LYS A 292 -1.15 9.78 -19.79
N ALA A 293 -2.39 10.00 -20.25
CA ALA A 293 -3.09 11.27 -20.10
C ALA A 293 -3.33 11.63 -18.62
N VAL A 294 -3.80 10.67 -17.80
CA VAL A 294 -4.03 10.86 -16.35
C VAL A 294 -2.72 11.08 -15.59
N LEU A 295 -1.67 10.32 -15.92
CA LEU A 295 -0.36 10.47 -15.31
C LEU A 295 0.27 11.82 -15.69
N GLN A 296 0.16 12.22 -16.96
CA GLN A 296 0.57 13.53 -17.43
C GLN A 296 -0.24 14.65 -16.79
N TRP A 297 -1.53 14.47 -16.53
CA TRP A 297 -2.35 15.46 -15.81
C TRP A 297 -1.91 15.59 -14.35
N THR A 298 -1.60 14.48 -13.69
CA THR A 298 -1.04 14.46 -12.33
C THR A 298 0.34 15.13 -12.26
N VAL A 299 1.08 15.14 -13.38
CA VAL A 299 2.38 15.82 -13.53
C VAL A 299 2.23 17.28 -13.99
N ARG A 300 1.26 17.61 -14.87
CA ARG A 300 1.00 18.97 -15.42
C ARG A 300 0.26 19.87 -14.45
N GLY A 301 -0.67 19.34 -13.65
CA GLY A 301 -1.22 20.06 -12.49
C GLY A 301 -0.17 20.41 -11.43
N ARG A 302 1.09 19.99 -11.64
CA ARG A 302 2.24 20.17 -10.76
C ARG A 302 3.38 21.02 -11.35
N THR A 303 3.18 21.58 -12.55
CA THR A 303 4.19 22.42 -13.23
C THR A 303 3.50 23.43 -14.16
N PRO A 304 3.34 24.72 -13.79
CA PRO A 304 3.11 25.74 -14.78
C PRO A 304 4.44 25.99 -15.52
N GLY A 305 4.48 25.62 -16.80
CA GLY A 305 5.54 26.03 -17.72
C GLY A 305 6.79 25.13 -17.73
N LEU A 306 6.80 24.12 -18.58
CA LEU A 306 7.99 23.84 -19.39
C LEU A 306 7.55 23.23 -20.72
N HIS A 307 7.72 24.01 -21.78
CA HIS A 307 7.59 23.56 -23.16
C HIS A 307 8.51 22.35 -23.42
N PRO A 308 8.09 21.37 -24.25
CA PRO A 308 9.02 20.38 -24.75
C PRO A 308 9.93 21.05 -25.79
N LEU A 309 11.18 21.34 -25.39
CA LEU A 309 12.24 21.64 -26.35
C LEU A 309 12.63 20.33 -27.07
N PRO A 310 12.88 20.35 -28.38
CA PRO A 310 13.23 19.16 -29.13
C PRO A 310 14.57 18.61 -28.63
N SER A 311 14.66 17.28 -28.60
CA SER A 311 15.89 16.53 -28.39
C SER A 311 16.96 16.90 -29.42
N ARG A 312 17.79 17.89 -29.12
CA ARG A 312 19.01 18.17 -29.88
C ARG A 312 20.07 18.79 -28.98
N GLU A 313 20.71 17.96 -28.16
CA GLU A 313 22.10 18.14 -27.70
C GLU A 313 22.54 16.94 -26.84
N ARG A 314 22.94 15.86 -27.51
CA ARG A 314 23.88 14.87 -26.95
C ARG A 314 25.07 14.62 -27.86
N THR A 315 25.25 15.43 -28.90
CA THR A 315 26.28 15.23 -29.92
C THR A 315 27.51 16.11 -29.73
N PHE A 316 27.47 17.11 -28.83
CA PHE A 316 28.58 18.08 -28.68
C PHE A 316 29.64 17.71 -27.62
N THR A 317 29.37 16.75 -26.73
CA THR A 317 30.37 16.30 -25.75
C THR A 317 31.28 15.18 -26.26
N SER A 318 30.88 14.43 -27.29
CA SER A 318 31.73 13.37 -27.88
C SER A 318 32.77 13.92 -28.86
N GLN A 319 32.48 15.02 -29.57
CA GLN A 319 33.43 15.61 -30.52
C GLN A 319 34.58 16.36 -29.83
N THR A 320 34.33 16.99 -28.68
CA THR A 320 35.38 17.70 -27.92
C THR A 320 36.32 16.74 -27.18
N LEU A 321 35.86 15.53 -26.82
CA LEU A 321 36.73 14.50 -26.25
C LEU A 321 37.61 13.81 -27.31
N MET A 322 37.08 13.55 -28.51
CA MET A 322 37.86 12.98 -29.61
C MET A 322 38.92 13.94 -30.18
N SER A 323 38.68 15.26 -30.19
CA SER A 323 39.69 16.23 -30.65
C SER A 323 40.82 16.46 -29.65
N LEU A 324 40.59 16.22 -28.36
CA LEU A 324 41.61 16.32 -27.30
C LEU A 324 42.52 15.10 -27.22
N GLU A 325 42.05 13.91 -27.60
CA GLU A 325 42.89 12.70 -27.67
C GLU A 325 43.82 12.68 -28.91
N LEU A 326 43.39 13.26 -30.02
CA LEU A 326 44.19 13.30 -31.26
C LEU A 326 45.39 14.26 -31.17
N HIS A 327 45.36 15.27 -30.29
CA HIS A 327 46.49 16.18 -30.11
C HIS A 327 47.56 15.65 -29.13
N ARG A 328 47.25 14.61 -28.33
CA ARG A 328 48.18 14.08 -27.31
C ARG A 328 49.06 12.92 -27.78
N THR A 329 48.90 12.47 -29.03
CA THR A 329 49.64 11.33 -29.59
C THR A 329 50.69 11.72 -30.63
N SER A 330 50.96 13.01 -30.82
CA SER A 330 52.03 13.51 -31.70
C SER A 330 53.02 14.41 -30.95
N VAL A 331 53.86 13.81 -30.11
CA VAL A 331 55.22 14.31 -29.77
C VAL A 331 56.13 13.12 -29.61
#